data_AF-A0A2W4QPJ8-F1
#
_entry.id   AF-A0A2W4QPJ8-F1
#
_cell.length_a   1.000
_cell.length_b   1.000
_cell.length_c   1.000
_cell.angle_alpha   90.00
_cell.angle_beta   90.00
_cell.angle_gamma   90.00
#
_symmetry.space_group_name_H-M   'P 1'
#
loop_
_entity.id
_entity.type
_entity.pdbx_description
1 polymer ?
#
loop_
_entity_poly.entity_id
_entity_poly.type
_entity_poly.pdbx_seq_one_letter_code
_entity_poly.pdbx_strand_id
1 'polypeptide(L)'
;MRANGWWDNEERTIARYKLMPGWDWQDLCLLLDQTEAIARKQQSAVHCIIDMQDVEPAPIALQLCNSTLQDGRRFVTRAREVNFAIAVIGASLLIKTLYSRFEIAYTDGAARLHFVSSLEQARVLLSKYQGFGAGIAVTASA
;
A
#
# COMPACT_ATOMS: atom_id res chain seq x y z
N MET A 1 -5.17 13.06 6.55
CA MET A 1 -5.30 11.64 6.22
C MET A 1 -6.77 11.24 6.28
N ARG A 2 -7.37 10.91 5.14
CA ARG A 2 -8.78 10.50 5.01
C ARG A 2 -8.93 8.98 4.96
N ALA A 3 -8.64 8.32 6.09
CA ALA A 3 -8.72 6.88 6.21
C ALA A 3 -8.98 6.45 7.66
N ASN A 4 -9.72 5.36 7.84
CA ASN A 4 -9.88 4.69 9.12
C ASN A 4 -8.99 3.45 9.15
N GLY A 5 -8.15 3.30 10.19
CA GLY A 5 -7.18 2.21 10.33
C GLY A 5 -7.48 1.28 11.49
N TRP A 6 -7.27 -0.02 11.31
CA TRP A 6 -7.37 -1.05 12.35
C TRP A 6 -6.47 -2.26 12.01
N TRP A 7 -6.34 -3.19 12.96
CA TRP A 7 -5.64 -4.46 12.72
C TRP A 7 -6.56 -5.46 12.04
N ASP A 8 -6.14 -6.02 10.91
CA ASP A 8 -6.95 -7.02 10.19
C ASP A 8 -6.91 -8.41 10.86
N ASN A 9 -5.88 -8.67 11.66
CA ASN A 9 -5.66 -9.92 12.38
C ASN A 9 -5.20 -9.71 13.83
N GLU A 10 -5.36 -10.74 14.66
CA GLU A 10 -5.05 -10.70 16.10
C GLU A 10 -3.55 -10.58 16.36
N GLU A 11 -2.72 -11.18 15.50
CA GLU A 11 -1.25 -11.12 15.59
C GLU A 11 -0.69 -9.74 15.25
N ARG A 12 -1.54 -8.81 14.78
CA ARG A 12 -1.17 -7.44 14.40
C ARG A 12 -0.04 -7.37 13.39
N THR A 13 -0.06 -8.27 12.41
CA THR A 13 0.92 -8.29 11.31
C THR A 13 0.33 -7.73 10.03
N ILE A 14 -0.96 -7.39 10.01
CA ILE A 14 -1.63 -6.75 8.87
C ILE A 14 -2.41 -5.53 9.35
N ALA A 15 -1.94 -4.34 9.00
CA ALA A 15 -2.66 -3.10 9.17
C ALA A 15 -3.64 -2.93 8.00
N ARG A 16 -4.91 -2.65 8.28
CA ARG A 16 -5.93 -2.38 7.27
C ARG A 16 -6.44 -0.96 7.40
N TYR A 17 -6.59 -0.32 6.24
CA TYR A 17 -7.09 1.03 6.12
C TYR A 17 -8.26 1.06 5.16
N LYS A 18 -9.40 1.58 5.59
CA LYS A 18 -10.51 1.93 4.70
C LYS A 18 -10.43 3.40 4.35
N LEU A 19 -10.25 3.69 3.06
CA LEU A 19 -10.27 5.06 2.58
C LEU A 19 -11.65 5.67 2.74
N MET A 20 -11.68 6.98 2.97
CA MET A 20 -12.89 7.76 3.10
C MET A 20 -13.08 8.65 1.86
N PRO A 21 -14.33 9.07 1.56
CA PRO A 21 -14.60 9.96 0.44
C PRO A 21 -13.72 11.22 0.47
N GLY A 22 -13.31 11.68 -0.71
CA GLY A 22 -12.44 12.84 -0.87
C GLY A 22 -10.94 12.55 -0.66
N TRP A 23 -10.53 11.29 -0.58
CA TRP A 23 -9.11 10.91 -0.51
C TRP A 23 -8.31 11.42 -1.72
N ASP A 24 -7.01 11.63 -1.51
CA ASP A 24 -6.04 11.99 -2.54
C ASP A 24 -4.77 11.09 -2.47
N TRP A 25 -3.86 11.22 -3.43
CA TRP A 25 -2.62 10.44 -3.43
C TRP A 25 -1.73 10.71 -2.21
N GLN A 26 -1.82 11.89 -1.61
CA GLN A 26 -1.08 12.23 -0.41
C GLN A 26 -1.61 11.43 0.80
N ASP A 27 -2.94 11.21 0.88
CA ASP A 27 -3.53 10.31 1.87
C ASP A 27 -2.95 8.89 1.75
N LEU A 28 -2.77 8.37 0.52
CA LEU A 28 -2.14 7.06 0.31
C LEU A 28 -0.67 7.02 0.74
N CYS A 29 0.10 8.10 0.51
CA CYS A 29 1.48 8.19 0.99
C CYS A 29 1.55 8.18 2.52
N LEU A 30 0.65 8.94 3.17
CA LEU A 30 0.57 8.98 4.63
C LEU A 30 0.23 7.60 5.22
N LEU A 31 -0.58 6.79 4.54
CA LEU A 31 -0.87 5.41 4.95
C LEU A 31 0.39 4.52 4.92
N LEU A 32 1.23 4.68 3.91
CA LEU A 32 2.50 3.94 3.82
C LEU A 32 3.46 4.36 4.94
N ASP A 33 3.58 5.66 5.19
CA ASP A 33 4.43 6.20 6.26
C ASP A 33 3.93 5.75 7.65
N GLN A 34 2.61 5.74 7.85
CA GLN A 34 2.02 5.25 9.10
C GLN A 34 2.27 3.75 9.28
N THR A 35 2.09 2.94 8.23
CA THR A 35 2.37 1.50 8.28
C THR A 35 3.84 1.25 8.61
N GLU A 36 4.76 1.98 7.97
CA GLU A 36 6.18 1.85 8.26
C GLU A 36 6.52 2.23 9.71
N ALA A 37 5.93 3.33 10.22
CA ALA A 37 6.13 3.76 11.60
C ALA A 37 5.60 2.73 12.60
N ILE A 38 4.51 2.04 12.28
CA ILE A 38 3.98 0.91 13.07
C ILE A 38 4.94 -0.28 12.98
N ALA A 39 5.39 -0.64 11.79
CA ALA A 39 6.31 -1.75 11.55
C ALA A 39 7.62 -1.59 12.34
N ARG A 40 8.20 -0.37 12.35
CA ARG A 40 9.43 -0.07 13.11
C ARG A 40 9.30 -0.24 14.63
N LYS A 41 8.07 -0.13 15.16
CA LYS A 41 7.80 -0.30 16.60
C LYS A 41 7.48 -1.75 16.98
N GLN A 42 7.16 -2.59 16.00
CA GLN A 42 6.90 -4.01 16.22
C GLN A 42 8.15 -4.86 16.03
N GLN A 43 8.17 -6.00 16.71
CA GLN A 43 9.18 -7.04 16.49
C GLN A 43 8.83 -7.93 15.28
N SER A 44 7.61 -7.86 14.78
CA SER A 44 7.09 -8.62 13.65
C SER A 44 6.98 -7.78 12.38
N ALA A 45 7.07 -8.43 11.22
CA ALA A 45 6.79 -7.80 9.94
C ALA A 45 5.31 -7.39 9.86
N VAL A 46 5.06 -6.12 9.52
CA VAL A 46 3.71 -5.58 9.30
C VAL A 46 3.50 -5.34 7.82
N HIS A 47 2.36 -5.78 7.30
CA HIS A 47 1.90 -5.55 5.93
C HIS A 47 0.64 -4.68 5.90
N CYS A 48 0.28 -4.19 4.72
CA CYS A 48 -0.78 -3.20 4.55
C CYS A 48 -1.90 -3.69 3.63
N ILE A 49 -3.15 -3.51 4.04
CA ILE A 49 -4.34 -3.58 3.18
C ILE A 49 -4.94 -2.18 3.05
N ILE A 50 -5.13 -1.71 1.82
CA ILE A 50 -5.83 -0.47 1.50
C ILE A 50 -7.16 -0.85 0.84
N ASP A 51 -8.26 -0.54 1.51
CA ASP A 51 -9.63 -0.81 1.05
C ASP A 51 -10.26 0.44 0.44
N MET A 52 -10.55 0.36 -0.85
CA MET A 52 -11.10 1.44 -1.67
C MET A 52 -12.52 1.14 -2.19
N GLN A 53 -13.18 0.06 -1.73
CA GLN A 53 -14.44 -0.40 -2.34
C GLN A 53 -15.60 0.60 -2.25
N ASP A 54 -15.64 1.40 -1.19
CA ASP A 54 -16.76 2.32 -0.91
C ASP A 54 -16.40 3.79 -1.14
N VAL A 55 -15.30 4.06 -1.85
CA VAL A 55 -14.89 5.43 -2.16
C VAL A 55 -15.01 5.70 -3.64
N GLU A 56 -15.80 6.71 -3.97
CA GLU A 56 -15.79 7.27 -5.32
C GLU A 56 -14.35 7.72 -5.65
N PRO A 57 -13.83 7.37 -6.84
CA PRO A 57 -12.59 7.94 -7.30
C PRO A 57 -12.74 9.46 -7.37
N ALA A 58 -11.69 10.19 -6.99
CA ALA A 58 -11.68 11.64 -7.16
C ALA A 58 -12.08 12.01 -8.61
N PRO A 59 -12.81 13.13 -8.83
CA PRO A 59 -13.22 13.57 -10.16
C PRO A 59 -12.06 13.50 -11.16
N ILE A 60 -12.30 12.93 -12.35
CA ILE A 60 -11.25 12.67 -13.36
C ILE A 60 -10.45 13.95 -13.69
N ALA A 61 -11.11 15.10 -13.74
CA ALA A 61 -10.47 16.39 -13.99
C ALA A 61 -9.41 16.75 -12.92
N LEU A 62 -9.65 16.39 -11.66
CA LEU A 62 -8.69 16.56 -10.58
C LEU A 62 -7.58 15.50 -10.65
N GLN A 63 -7.90 14.27 -11.09
CA GLN A 63 -6.88 13.21 -11.24
C GLN A 63 -5.87 13.46 -12.35
N LEU A 64 -6.19 14.33 -13.31
CA LEU A 64 -5.34 14.64 -14.46
C LEU A 64 -4.59 15.97 -14.33
N CYS A 65 -4.74 16.71 -13.23
CA CYS A 65 -3.96 17.92 -13.03
C CYS A 65 -2.50 17.58 -12.68
N ASN A 66 -1.56 18.47 -13.06
CA ASN A 66 -0.13 18.19 -12.92
C ASN A 66 0.28 17.87 -11.48
N SER A 67 -0.28 18.56 -10.48
CA SER A 67 0.00 18.30 -9.07
C SER A 67 -0.43 16.89 -8.67
N THR A 68 -1.64 16.47 -9.06
CA THR A 68 -2.16 15.14 -8.72
C THR A 68 -1.41 14.02 -9.45
N LEU A 69 -0.91 14.26 -10.68
CA LEU A 69 0.00 13.34 -11.35
C LEU A 69 1.37 13.24 -10.65
N GLN A 70 1.90 14.36 -10.13
CA GLN A 70 3.13 14.36 -9.34
C GLN A 70 2.95 13.56 -8.04
N ASP A 71 1.84 13.75 -7.34
CA ASP A 71 1.54 13.00 -6.11
C ASP A 71 1.34 11.51 -6.40
N GLY A 72 0.69 11.16 -7.53
CA GLY A 72 0.56 9.78 -7.97
C GLY A 72 1.91 9.12 -8.25
N ARG A 73 2.83 9.82 -8.92
CA ARG A 73 4.22 9.35 -9.11
C ARG A 73 4.94 9.16 -7.78
N ARG A 74 4.82 10.13 -6.87
CA ARG A 74 5.39 10.06 -5.53
C ARG A 74 4.89 8.84 -4.77
N PHE A 75 3.60 8.54 -4.84
CA PHE A 75 3.03 7.35 -4.24
C PHE A 75 3.63 6.07 -4.83
N VAL A 76 3.75 5.96 -6.17
CA VAL A 76 4.34 4.76 -6.81
C VAL A 76 5.80 4.56 -6.40
N THR A 77 6.60 5.64 -6.38
CA THR A 77 7.98 5.60 -5.88
C THR A 77 7.99 5.12 -4.41
N ARG A 78 7.17 5.73 -3.56
CA ARG A 78 7.11 5.41 -2.14
C ARG A 78 6.68 3.95 -1.88
N ALA A 79 5.71 3.45 -2.64
CA ALA A 79 5.22 2.07 -2.55
C ALA A 79 6.29 1.01 -2.85
N ARG A 80 7.40 1.39 -3.49
CA ARG A 80 8.54 0.50 -3.76
C ARG A 80 9.63 0.56 -2.71
N GLU A 81 9.78 1.72 -2.07
CA GLU A 81 10.77 1.93 -1.02
C GLU A 81 10.36 1.28 0.30
N VAL A 82 9.07 0.98 0.48
CA VAL A 82 8.60 0.32 1.70
C VAL A 82 9.05 -1.14 1.78
N ASN A 83 9.45 -1.56 2.98
CA ASN A 83 9.89 -2.93 3.25
C ASN A 83 8.74 -3.91 3.56
N PHE A 84 7.51 -3.59 3.16
CA PHE A 84 6.33 -4.42 3.38
C PHE A 84 5.49 -4.59 2.12
N ALA A 85 4.65 -5.62 2.09
CA ALA A 85 3.69 -5.84 1.02
C ALA A 85 2.43 -4.99 1.22
N ILE A 86 1.88 -4.49 0.12
CA ILE A 86 0.67 -3.67 0.06
C ILE A 86 -0.35 -4.41 -0.80
N ALA A 87 -1.53 -4.67 -0.27
CA ALA A 87 -2.67 -5.16 -1.03
C ALA A 87 -3.74 -4.05 -1.14
N VAL A 88 -4.17 -3.73 -2.36
CA VAL A 88 -5.19 -2.72 -2.61
C VAL A 88 -6.46 -3.40 -3.12
N ILE A 89 -7.57 -3.20 -2.43
CA ILE A 89 -8.89 -3.78 -2.76
C ILE A 89 -9.79 -2.68 -3.29
N GLY A 90 -10.60 -2.97 -4.31
CA GLY A 90 -11.63 -2.03 -4.79
C GLY A 90 -11.11 -0.85 -5.60
N ALA A 91 -9.83 -0.82 -5.98
CA ALA A 91 -9.31 0.23 -6.84
C ALA A 91 -10.03 0.24 -8.19
N SER A 92 -10.43 1.43 -8.65
CA SER A 92 -11.06 1.61 -9.95
C SER A 92 -10.07 1.32 -11.10
N LEU A 93 -10.60 1.03 -12.29
CA LEU A 93 -9.78 0.80 -13.49
C LEU A 93 -8.87 1.99 -13.81
N LEU A 94 -9.35 3.21 -13.57
CA LEU A 94 -8.58 4.44 -13.76
C LEU A 94 -7.35 4.46 -12.85
N ILE A 95 -7.52 4.19 -11.55
CA ILE A 95 -6.41 4.15 -10.58
C ILE A 95 -5.40 3.06 -10.96
N LYS A 96 -5.86 1.86 -11.32
CA LYS A 96 -5.00 0.77 -11.80
C LYS A 96 -4.19 1.18 -13.03
N THR A 97 -4.83 1.88 -13.96
CA THR A 97 -4.19 2.37 -15.20
C THR A 97 -3.15 3.44 -14.92
N LEU A 98 -3.47 4.42 -14.07
CA LEU A 98 -2.53 5.47 -13.67
C LEU A 98 -1.32 4.87 -12.94
N TYR A 99 -1.57 3.95 -12.00
CA TYR A 99 -0.50 3.24 -11.30
C TYR A 99 0.42 2.50 -12.28
N SER A 100 -0.15 1.71 -13.20
CA SER A 100 0.64 0.93 -14.18
C SER A 100 1.50 1.84 -15.07
N ARG A 101 0.96 3.00 -15.48
CA ARG A 101 1.72 3.98 -16.27
C ARG A 101 2.89 4.57 -15.49
N PHE A 102 2.67 4.87 -14.22
CA PHE A 102 3.74 5.37 -13.36
C PHE A 102 4.77 4.27 -13.10
N GLU A 103 4.35 3.04 -12.84
CA GLU A 103 5.24 1.90 -12.60
C GLU A 103 6.18 1.64 -13.79
N ILE A 104 5.65 1.60 -15.02
CA ILE A 104 6.44 1.39 -16.24
C ILE A 104 7.51 2.49 -16.42
N ALA A 105 7.24 3.72 -16.00
CA ALA A 105 8.20 4.82 -16.10
C ALA A 105 9.42 4.67 -15.17
N TYR A 106 9.37 3.75 -14.21
CA TYR A 106 10.42 3.52 -13.22
C TYR A 106 10.77 2.01 -13.21
N THR A 107 11.69 1.56 -14.05
CA THR A 107 11.89 0.12 -14.36
C THR A 107 12.66 -0.73 -13.32
N ASP A 108 13.23 -0.17 -12.25
CA ASP A 108 14.14 -0.93 -11.35
C ASP A 108 13.50 -1.45 -10.04
N GLY A 109 12.88 -2.63 -10.07
CA GLY A 109 12.50 -3.38 -8.85
C GLY A 109 11.07 -3.93 -8.86
N ALA A 110 10.87 -5.04 -8.15
CA ALA A 110 9.57 -5.69 -8.03
C ALA A 110 8.63 -4.85 -7.15
N ALA A 111 7.55 -4.32 -7.72
CA ALA A 111 6.52 -3.63 -6.94
C ALA A 111 5.94 -4.57 -5.88
N ARG A 112 5.88 -4.10 -4.64
CA ARG A 112 5.26 -4.82 -3.51
C ARG A 112 3.78 -4.48 -3.34
N LEU A 113 3.22 -3.72 -4.28
CA LEU A 113 1.82 -3.33 -4.32
C LEU A 113 1.05 -4.22 -5.28
N HIS A 114 -0.04 -4.80 -4.80
CA HIS A 114 -0.87 -5.72 -5.55
C HIS A 114 -2.33 -5.27 -5.52
N PHE A 115 -2.93 -5.11 -6.69
CA PHE A 115 -4.38 -4.93 -6.78
C PHE A 115 -5.08 -6.28 -6.71
N VAL A 116 -5.96 -6.45 -5.75
CA VAL A 116 -6.74 -7.67 -5.53
C VAL A 116 -8.23 -7.38 -5.53
N SER A 117 -9.04 -8.42 -5.71
CA SER A 117 -10.50 -8.24 -5.89
C SER A 117 -11.29 -8.36 -4.59
N SER A 118 -10.70 -8.91 -3.54
CA SER A 118 -11.38 -9.11 -2.25
C SER A 118 -10.41 -9.08 -1.08
N LEU A 119 -10.98 -8.92 0.12
CA LEU A 119 -10.24 -9.01 1.37
C LEU A 119 -9.58 -10.38 1.58
N GLU A 120 -10.26 -11.45 1.19
CA GLU A 120 -9.72 -12.80 1.28
C GLU A 120 -8.49 -12.97 0.38
N GLN A 121 -8.54 -12.49 -0.86
CA GLN A 121 -7.38 -12.49 -1.76
C GLN A 121 -6.22 -11.65 -1.20
N ALA A 122 -6.52 -10.51 -0.57
CA ALA A 122 -5.51 -9.69 0.11
C ALA A 122 -4.80 -10.50 1.21
N ARG A 123 -5.55 -11.20 2.06
CA ARG A 123 -5.00 -12.02 3.14
C ARG A 123 -4.14 -13.16 2.62
N VAL A 124 -4.61 -13.89 1.60
CA VAL A 124 -3.85 -14.98 0.96
C VAL A 124 -2.58 -14.46 0.30
N LEU A 125 -2.60 -13.26 -0.27
CA LEU A 125 -1.42 -12.63 -0.85
C LEU A 125 -0.42 -12.24 0.23
N LEU A 126 -0.88 -11.61 1.30
CA LEU A 126 -0.02 -11.10 2.37
C LEU A 126 0.57 -12.21 3.26
N SER A 127 -0.12 -13.34 3.43
CA SER A 127 0.40 -14.48 4.19
C SER A 127 1.70 -15.06 3.59
N LYS A 128 1.89 -14.93 2.27
CA LYS A 128 3.13 -15.33 1.58
C LYS A 128 4.34 -14.49 2.03
N TYR A 129 4.11 -13.27 2.48
CA TYR A 129 5.16 -12.36 2.94
C TYR A 129 5.45 -12.50 4.44
N GLN A 130 4.48 -12.97 5.22
CA GLN A 130 4.66 -13.24 6.65
C GLN A 130 5.69 -14.36 6.90
N GLY A 131 5.82 -15.32 5.98
CA GLY A 131 6.82 -16.40 6.06
C GLY A 131 8.25 -15.98 5.73
N PHE A 132 8.47 -14.83 5.08
CA PHE A 132 9.80 -14.39 4.64
C PHE A 132 10.52 -13.46 5.64
N GLY A 133 9.80 -12.91 6.63
CA GLY A 133 10.36 -11.99 7.63
C GLY A 133 11.14 -12.63 8.78
N ALA A 134 11.05 -13.96 8.95
CA ALA A 134 11.70 -14.68 10.05
C ALA A 134 13.15 -15.14 9.74
N GLY A 135 13.66 -14.90 8.53
CA GLY A 135 14.89 -15.55 8.02
C GLY A 135 16.13 -14.67 7.86
N ILE A 136 16.07 -13.35 8.12
CA ILE A 136 17.24 -12.47 7.98
C ILE A 136 17.71 -11.98 9.35
N ALA A 137 17.99 -12.94 10.25
CA ALA A 137 19.00 -12.71 11.28
C ALA A 137 20.36 -12.92 10.60
N VAL A 138 20.91 -11.87 9.99
CA VAL A 138 22.32 -11.89 9.57
C VAL A 138 23.14 -12.00 10.84
N THR A 139 23.72 -13.17 11.00
CA THR A 139 24.82 -13.47 11.93
C THR A 139 25.97 -12.51 11.64
N ALA A 140 26.03 -11.41 12.39
CA ALA A 140 27.26 -10.64 12.59
C ALA A 140 27.83 -11.01 13.96
N SER A 141 28.61 -12.08 13.99
CA SER A 141 29.52 -12.42 15.09
C SER A 141 30.69 -13.18 14.52
N ALA A 142 31.78 -12.46 14.28
CA ALA A 142 33.18 -12.83 14.49
C ALA A 142 34.06 -11.65 14.06
#